data_AF-A0A3A8KG74-F1
#
_entry.id   AF-A0A3A8KG74-F1
#
_cell.length_a   1.000
_cell.length_b   1.000
_cell.length_c   1.000
_cell.angle_alpha   90.00
_cell.angle_beta   90.00
_cell.angle_gamma   90.00
#
_symmetry.space_group_name_H-M   'P 1'
#
loop_
_entity.id
_entity.type
_entity.pdbx_description
1 polymer ?
#
loop_
_entity_poly.entity_id
_entity_poly.type
_entity_poly.pdbx_seq_one_letter_code
_entity_poly.pdbx_strand_id
1 'polypeptide(L)'
;MKHLFALRSLRLSTAAIALSLFVGCGDEEEEGTDGPLYAITTQMLAEDPSDSYVLVTPDAEKAASLSLDGAIKIPGRALGVGIPKTGSVYVVSDASATVTRYTLNSAGKLEAAGTVSFASQGVTSLGEYQANFQFVSATKAYFFDGNAAKIVIWNPTEMTVTGTRPLDALVIKNTVMAFSGAVVQTGGQIIMPVGWRPLEGNSVTKMAGVVAIDTATDVVSLATDDRCGYTHDAALGTDGKVYIATEAYGAASRRVVGAESPEPCLLRFDLQTRDFDKTFYRSLADLVGGGTAGALIPSHTPGTAYVRVLDESITPVSEGSHPRTLASGTGWQWWELKLDTLTATRKADFPSTSGSVFLFESENQTLYTEFGAGASSTTFRVLGDNGKATVKTPGLSFSFLQLR
;
A
#
# COMPACT_ATOMS: atom_id res chain seq x y z
N MET A 1 18.01 9.74 72.53
CA MET A 1 17.43 8.39 72.28
C MET A 1 18.55 7.43 71.84
N LYS A 2 18.24 6.14 71.67
CA LYS A 2 19.17 5.04 71.29
C LYS A 2 19.94 5.37 69.99
N HIS A 3 21.28 5.18 69.87
CA HIS A 3 22.06 3.93 69.66
C HIS A 3 21.78 3.27 68.28
N LEU A 4 22.66 2.59 67.52
CA LEU A 4 24.14 2.30 67.45
C LEU A 4 24.41 1.62 66.04
N PHE A 5 25.60 1.36 65.47
CA PHE A 5 27.02 1.64 65.75
C PHE A 5 27.92 1.47 64.48
N ALA A 6 29.17 1.97 64.56
CA ALA A 6 30.46 1.48 64.01
C ALA A 6 30.63 0.67 62.69
N LEU A 7 31.71 1.00 61.97
CA LEU A 7 32.43 0.10 61.05
C LEU A 7 33.31 -0.92 61.81
N ARG A 8 33.58 -2.09 61.22
CA ARG A 8 34.85 -2.82 61.41
C ARG A 8 35.21 -3.72 60.22
N SER A 9 36.43 -4.26 60.24
CA SER A 9 37.21 -4.61 59.03
C SER A 9 37.73 -6.05 58.98
N LEU A 10 37.88 -6.57 57.75
CA LEU A 10 38.75 -7.68 57.30
C LEU A 10 38.68 -9.05 58.01
N ARG A 11 38.54 -10.10 57.19
CA ARG A 11 39.45 -11.26 57.15
C ARG A 11 39.26 -12.04 55.84
N LEU A 12 40.35 -12.56 55.28
CA LEU A 12 40.30 -13.65 54.29
C LEU A 12 40.25 -14.99 55.03
N SER A 13 39.60 -16.00 54.41
CA SER A 13 39.95 -17.41 54.55
C SER A 13 39.40 -18.19 53.37
N THR A 14 40.21 -19.08 52.80
CA THR A 14 39.86 -19.95 51.67
C THR A 14 39.10 -21.19 52.14
N ALA A 15 38.10 -21.63 51.39
CA ALA A 15 37.46 -22.94 51.54
C ALA A 15 37.12 -23.49 50.14
N ALA A 16 37.12 -24.81 49.97
CA ALA A 16 37.04 -25.47 48.66
C ALA A 16 35.73 -26.24 48.43
N ILE A 17 35.35 -26.28 47.15
CA ILE A 17 34.58 -27.33 46.44
C ILE A 17 33.59 -28.15 47.28
N ALA A 18 32.30 -27.92 47.05
CA ALA A 18 31.25 -28.93 47.22
C ALA A 18 30.44 -29.02 45.92
N LEU A 19 30.48 -30.18 45.26
CA LEU A 19 29.73 -30.39 44.01
C LEU A 19 28.27 -30.71 44.35
N SER A 20 27.33 -29.87 43.92
CA SER A 20 25.90 -30.06 44.16
C SER A 20 25.15 -30.30 42.86
N LEU A 21 24.78 -31.55 42.60
CA LEU A 21 23.95 -31.95 41.48
C LEU A 21 22.51 -31.51 41.71
N PHE A 22 22.13 -30.36 41.15
CA PHE A 22 20.72 -30.02 40.96
C PHE A 22 20.26 -30.51 39.61
N VAL A 23 19.43 -31.55 39.62
CA VAL A 23 18.54 -31.87 38.50
C VAL A 23 17.46 -30.80 38.48
N GLY A 24 17.69 -29.75 37.70
CA GLY A 24 16.62 -28.84 37.30
C GLY A 24 15.68 -29.58 36.37
N CYS A 25 14.39 -29.60 36.69
CA CYS A 25 13.39 -29.90 35.67
C CYS A 25 13.50 -28.84 34.57
N GLY A 26 13.29 -29.25 33.32
CA GLY A 26 13.13 -28.28 32.24
C GLY A 26 11.80 -27.58 32.42
N ASP A 27 11.85 -26.34 32.89
CA ASP A 27 10.89 -25.35 32.40
C ASP A 27 11.20 -25.19 30.90
N GLU A 28 10.27 -25.60 30.04
CA GLU A 28 10.33 -25.20 28.63
C GLU A 28 10.10 -23.68 28.62
N GLU A 29 11.15 -22.91 28.30
CA GLU A 29 10.99 -21.47 28.07
C GLU A 29 10.00 -21.30 26.91
N GLU A 30 8.78 -20.83 27.21
CA GLU A 30 7.85 -20.36 26.18
C GLU A 30 8.59 -19.26 25.41
N GLU A 31 9.03 -19.55 24.18
CA GLU A 31 9.77 -18.59 23.35
C GLU A 31 8.94 -17.32 23.23
N GLY A 32 9.41 -16.26 23.92
CA GLY A 32 8.63 -15.06 24.17
C GLY A 32 8.07 -14.50 22.88
N THR A 33 6.74 -14.55 22.73
CA THR A 33 6.02 -14.22 21.50
C THR A 33 5.95 -12.71 21.28
N ASP A 34 7.07 -11.99 21.41
CA ASP A 34 7.19 -10.52 21.41
C ASP A 34 7.78 -9.93 20.11
N GLY A 35 8.13 -10.77 19.13
CA GLY A 35 8.52 -10.31 17.79
C GLY A 35 7.38 -9.62 17.02
N PRO A 36 7.68 -8.86 15.96
CA PRO A 36 6.65 -8.22 15.14
C PRO A 36 5.77 -9.27 14.45
N LEU A 37 4.48 -8.96 14.29
CA LEU A 37 3.51 -9.84 13.63
C LEU A 37 2.76 -9.08 12.53
N TYR A 38 2.55 -9.74 11.40
CA TYR A 38 2.03 -9.13 10.18
C TYR A 38 0.80 -9.89 9.68
N ALA A 39 -0.26 -9.15 9.35
CA ALA A 39 -1.37 -9.64 8.55
C ALA A 39 -1.07 -9.42 7.06
N ILE A 40 -1.18 -10.47 6.25
CA ILE A 40 -1.04 -10.39 4.79
C ILE A 40 -2.30 -10.99 4.16
N THR A 41 -2.94 -10.28 3.23
CA THR A 41 -4.12 -10.81 2.52
C THR A 41 -3.78 -11.12 1.08
N THR A 42 -4.02 -12.37 0.67
CA THR A 42 -3.71 -12.87 -0.68
C THR A 42 -4.91 -13.53 -1.34
N GLN A 43 -5.07 -13.33 -2.65
CA GLN A 43 -6.20 -13.80 -3.47
C GLN A 43 -5.77 -14.92 -4.41
N MET A 44 -6.53 -16.01 -4.44
CA MET A 44 -6.28 -17.19 -5.29
C MET A 44 -7.12 -17.13 -6.58
N LEU A 45 -6.54 -16.58 -7.66
CA LEU A 45 -7.19 -16.50 -8.98
C LEU A 45 -7.30 -17.84 -9.74
N ALA A 46 -6.91 -18.95 -9.12
CA ALA A 46 -7.05 -20.31 -9.69
C ALA A 46 -8.36 -21.01 -9.27
N GLU A 47 -9.09 -20.43 -8.32
CA GLU A 47 -10.43 -20.85 -7.90
C GLU A 47 -11.48 -19.95 -8.59
N ASP A 48 -12.65 -20.50 -8.95
CA ASP A 48 -13.81 -19.76 -9.46
C ASP A 48 -15.06 -20.15 -8.63
N PRO A 49 -15.63 -19.25 -7.80
CA PRO A 49 -15.18 -17.89 -7.55
C PRO A 49 -13.79 -17.83 -6.89
N SER A 50 -13.04 -16.77 -7.14
CA SER A 50 -11.73 -16.57 -6.51
C SER A 50 -11.91 -16.15 -5.05
N ASP A 51 -11.30 -16.89 -4.12
CA ASP A 51 -11.33 -16.56 -2.70
C ASP A 51 -10.00 -15.96 -2.21
N SER A 52 -10.07 -15.24 -1.10
CA SER A 52 -8.92 -14.60 -0.46
C SER A 52 -8.67 -15.15 0.93
N TYR A 53 -7.43 -15.00 1.41
CA TYR A 53 -6.94 -15.61 2.63
C TYR A 53 -6.13 -14.59 3.44
N VAL A 54 -6.51 -14.37 4.70
CA VAL A 54 -5.76 -13.53 5.64
C VAL A 54 -4.81 -14.41 6.45
N LEU A 55 -3.52 -14.20 6.22
CA LEU A 55 -2.38 -14.86 6.86
C LEU A 55 -1.90 -14.04 8.05
N VAL A 56 -1.39 -14.70 9.10
CA VAL A 56 -0.62 -14.06 10.18
C VAL A 56 0.78 -14.68 10.20
N THR A 57 1.83 -13.85 10.21
CA THR A 57 3.24 -14.31 10.14
C THR A 57 4.19 -13.38 10.90
N PRO A 58 5.30 -13.90 11.47
CA PRO A 58 6.43 -13.10 11.96
C PRO A 58 7.54 -12.91 10.91
N ASP A 59 7.41 -13.47 9.70
CA ASP A 59 8.52 -13.67 8.76
C ASP A 59 8.50 -12.73 7.54
N ALA A 60 7.68 -11.66 7.59
CA ALA A 60 7.52 -10.72 6.47
C ALA A 60 8.82 -10.12 5.94
N GLU A 61 9.76 -9.78 6.84
CA GLU A 61 11.06 -9.18 6.50
C GLU A 61 12.17 -10.23 6.20
N LYS A 62 11.83 -11.52 6.18
CA LYS A 62 12.78 -12.65 6.05
C LYS A 62 12.56 -13.41 4.74
N ALA A 63 13.58 -14.12 4.27
CA ALA A 63 13.46 -15.01 3.11
C ALA A 63 12.63 -16.25 3.48
N ALA A 64 11.32 -16.21 3.21
CA ALA A 64 10.35 -17.22 3.61
C ALA A 64 9.30 -17.49 2.51
N SER A 65 8.56 -18.59 2.62
CA SER A 65 7.39 -18.87 1.78
C SER A 65 6.24 -19.35 2.66
N LEU A 66 5.11 -18.66 2.59
CA LEU A 66 3.94 -18.95 3.43
C LEU A 66 3.03 -19.97 2.75
N SER A 67 2.43 -20.87 3.52
CA SER A 67 1.27 -21.66 3.09
C SER A 67 -0.04 -20.93 3.42
N LEU A 68 -1.19 -21.54 3.12
CA LEU A 68 -2.52 -21.05 3.51
C LEU A 68 -3.05 -21.73 4.78
N ASP A 69 -2.21 -22.50 5.48
CA ASP A 69 -2.63 -23.31 6.63
C ASP A 69 -3.02 -22.43 7.82
N GLY A 70 -4.24 -22.60 8.31
CA GLY A 70 -4.79 -21.77 9.40
C GLY A 70 -5.16 -20.33 9.00
N ALA A 71 -5.08 -19.97 7.72
CA ALA A 71 -5.50 -18.67 7.21
C ALA A 71 -7.02 -18.47 7.34
N ILE A 72 -7.46 -17.22 7.54
CA ILE A 72 -8.89 -16.88 7.53
C ILE A 72 -9.32 -16.73 6.07
N LYS A 73 -10.11 -17.70 5.56
CA LYS A 73 -10.70 -17.66 4.22
C LYS A 73 -11.86 -16.66 4.16
N ILE A 74 -11.83 -15.78 3.16
CA ILE A 74 -12.79 -14.69 2.91
C ILE A 74 -13.30 -14.82 1.47
N PRO A 75 -14.62 -14.84 1.24
CA PRO A 75 -15.17 -14.90 -0.11
C PRO A 75 -14.84 -13.66 -0.97
N GLY A 76 -14.44 -13.91 -2.22
CA GLY A 76 -14.12 -12.87 -3.21
C GLY A 76 -12.71 -12.28 -3.05
N ARG A 77 -12.48 -11.10 -3.65
CA ARG A 77 -11.24 -10.32 -3.50
C ARG A 77 -11.29 -9.55 -2.18
N ALA A 78 -10.42 -9.92 -1.24
CA ALA A 78 -10.36 -9.29 0.08
C ALA A 78 -9.11 -8.43 0.30
N LEU A 79 -9.23 -7.51 1.26
CA LEU A 79 -8.13 -6.69 1.78
C LEU A 79 -8.19 -6.71 3.31
N GLY A 80 -7.02 -6.75 3.94
CA GLY A 80 -6.82 -6.53 5.36
C GLY A 80 -6.14 -5.17 5.56
N VAL A 81 -6.91 -4.17 6.00
CA VAL A 81 -6.45 -2.78 6.18
C VAL A 81 -6.48 -2.40 7.66
N GLY A 82 -5.80 -1.34 8.09
CA GLY A 82 -5.87 -0.92 9.49
C GLY A 82 -4.83 0.11 9.90
N ILE A 83 -4.68 0.26 11.22
CA ILE A 83 -3.68 1.11 11.85
C ILE A 83 -2.54 0.19 12.32
N PRO A 84 -1.29 0.39 11.85
CA PRO A 84 -0.17 -0.46 12.26
C PRO A 84 0.01 -0.50 13.79
N LYS A 85 0.46 -1.65 14.29
CA LYS A 85 0.82 -1.88 15.71
C LYS A 85 -0.34 -1.74 16.72
N THR A 86 -1.59 -1.88 16.26
CA THR A 86 -2.81 -1.81 17.11
C THR A 86 -3.44 -3.17 17.46
N GLY A 87 -2.80 -4.27 17.06
CA GLY A 87 -3.32 -5.63 17.21
C GLY A 87 -4.61 -5.89 16.43
N SER A 88 -5.06 -5.01 15.53
CA SER A 88 -6.34 -5.15 14.83
C SER A 88 -6.23 -4.94 13.33
N VAL A 89 -6.86 -5.81 12.55
CA VAL A 89 -7.02 -5.71 11.09
C VAL A 89 -8.50 -5.64 10.73
N TYR A 90 -8.84 -4.76 9.82
CA TYR A 90 -10.18 -4.56 9.30
C TYR A 90 -10.24 -5.24 7.93
N VAL A 91 -10.93 -6.37 7.88
CA VAL A 91 -11.04 -7.21 6.69
C VAL A 91 -12.30 -6.83 5.92
N VAL A 92 -12.13 -6.64 4.62
CA VAL A 92 -13.16 -6.20 3.67
C VAL A 92 -13.09 -7.03 2.39
N SER A 93 -14.17 -7.13 1.61
CA SER A 93 -14.09 -7.76 0.29
C SER A 93 -14.95 -7.09 -0.78
N ASP A 94 -14.73 -7.44 -2.04
CA ASP A 94 -15.53 -6.99 -3.17
C ASP A 94 -16.97 -7.53 -3.14
N ALA A 95 -17.18 -8.69 -2.52
CA ALA A 95 -18.48 -9.37 -2.35
C ALA A 95 -19.35 -8.83 -1.21
N SER A 96 -18.90 -7.83 -0.42
CA SER A 96 -19.71 -7.26 0.66
C SER A 96 -19.39 -5.79 0.96
N ALA A 97 -20.42 -5.01 1.23
CA ALA A 97 -20.32 -3.66 1.80
C ALA A 97 -20.07 -3.65 3.32
N THR A 98 -19.46 -4.71 3.88
CA THR A 98 -19.27 -4.89 5.33
C THR A 98 -17.79 -5.02 5.67
N VAL A 99 -17.34 -4.22 6.63
CA VAL A 99 -16.02 -4.28 7.24
C VAL A 99 -16.11 -5.14 8.50
N THR A 100 -15.25 -6.15 8.62
CA THR A 100 -15.12 -6.98 9.84
C THR A 100 -13.81 -6.68 10.52
N ARG A 101 -13.84 -6.20 11.77
CA ARG A 101 -12.63 -6.07 12.58
C ARG A 101 -12.27 -7.45 13.13
N TYR A 102 -11.03 -7.85 12.92
CA TYR A 102 -10.39 -8.94 13.64
C TYR A 102 -9.32 -8.36 14.57
N THR A 103 -9.18 -8.94 15.76
CA THR A 103 -8.20 -8.52 16.77
C THR A 103 -7.34 -9.72 17.16
N LEU A 104 -6.06 -9.46 17.40
CA LEU A 104 -5.02 -10.42 17.75
C LEU A 104 -5.18 -10.83 19.22
N ASN A 105 -5.38 -12.12 19.46
CA ASN A 105 -5.44 -12.70 20.80
C ASN A 105 -4.03 -13.01 21.36
N SER A 106 -3.95 -13.41 22.63
CA SER A 106 -2.69 -13.76 23.29
C SER A 106 -1.98 -15.01 22.73
N ALA A 107 -2.66 -15.79 21.87
CA ALA A 107 -2.09 -16.94 21.17
C ALA A 107 -1.65 -16.60 19.73
N GLY A 108 -1.53 -15.31 19.38
CA GLY A 108 -1.07 -14.85 18.07
C GLY A 108 -2.07 -15.05 16.93
N LYS A 109 -3.36 -15.28 17.24
CA LYS A 109 -4.42 -15.54 16.25
C LYS A 109 -5.42 -14.40 16.16
N LEU A 110 -6.00 -14.22 14.98
CA LEU A 110 -7.02 -13.19 14.71
C LEU A 110 -8.43 -13.72 15.00
N GLU A 111 -9.17 -13.02 15.87
CA GLU A 111 -10.56 -13.32 16.23
C GLU A 111 -11.50 -12.17 15.84
N ALA A 112 -12.71 -12.48 15.36
CA ALA A 112 -13.66 -11.47 14.92
C ALA A 112 -14.23 -10.67 16.11
N ALA A 113 -14.02 -9.35 16.08
CA ALA A 113 -14.22 -8.44 17.21
C ALA A 113 -15.18 -7.26 16.91
N GLY A 114 -15.93 -7.30 15.81
CA GLY A 114 -16.98 -6.34 15.45
C GLY A 114 -17.17 -6.17 13.95
N THR A 115 -18.29 -5.58 13.52
CA THR A 115 -18.60 -5.31 12.10
C THR A 115 -19.25 -3.95 11.90
N VAL A 116 -19.02 -3.32 10.76
CA VAL A 116 -19.75 -2.12 10.29
C VAL A 116 -20.14 -2.29 8.83
N SER A 117 -21.35 -1.89 8.45
CA SER A 117 -21.82 -1.98 7.07
C SER A 117 -22.03 -0.60 6.45
N PHE A 118 -21.45 -0.39 5.28
CA PHE A 118 -21.58 0.83 4.48
C PHE A 118 -22.72 0.73 3.45
N ALA A 119 -23.48 -0.38 3.42
CA ALA A 119 -24.62 -0.59 2.51
C ALA A 119 -25.68 0.52 2.61
N SER A 120 -25.88 1.09 3.80
CA SER A 120 -26.78 2.24 4.04
C SER A 120 -26.37 3.52 3.28
N GLN A 121 -25.10 3.61 2.85
CA GLN A 121 -24.55 4.70 2.05
C GLN A 121 -24.57 4.39 0.54
N GLY A 122 -25.12 3.24 0.13
CA GLY A 122 -25.13 2.78 -1.26
C GLY A 122 -23.84 2.11 -1.73
N VAL A 123 -22.89 1.87 -0.82
CA VAL A 123 -21.68 1.08 -1.11
C VAL A 123 -22.08 -0.38 -1.36
N THR A 124 -21.50 -1.02 -2.37
CA THR A 124 -21.75 -2.43 -2.73
C THR A 124 -20.51 -3.32 -2.61
N SER A 125 -19.31 -2.74 -2.63
CA SER A 125 -18.04 -3.44 -2.82
C SER A 125 -16.90 -2.67 -2.13
N LEU A 126 -15.98 -3.37 -1.46
CA LEU A 126 -14.88 -2.74 -0.70
C LEU A 126 -13.47 -3.18 -1.13
N GLY A 127 -13.36 -4.17 -2.02
CA GLY A 127 -12.11 -4.87 -2.35
C GLY A 127 -11.24 -4.22 -3.44
N GLU A 128 -11.20 -2.89 -3.61
CA GLU A 128 -10.41 -2.24 -4.68
C GLU A 128 -8.91 -2.17 -4.36
N TYR A 129 -8.47 -1.29 -3.46
CA TYR A 129 -7.09 -1.21 -2.96
C TYR A 129 -7.05 -0.90 -1.46
N GLN A 130 -5.98 -1.32 -0.78
CA GLN A 130 -5.73 -0.96 0.63
C GLN A 130 -5.83 0.55 0.87
N ALA A 131 -5.30 1.34 -0.07
CA ALA A 131 -5.28 2.79 0.01
C ALA A 131 -6.66 3.47 -0.09
N ASN A 132 -7.72 2.79 -0.57
CA ASN A 132 -9.09 3.30 -0.46
C ASN A 132 -9.53 3.46 1.00
N PHE A 133 -8.84 2.85 1.97
CA PHE A 133 -9.06 3.06 3.41
C PHE A 133 -7.94 3.93 4.00
N GLN A 134 -8.31 5.10 4.54
CA GLN A 134 -7.37 6.05 5.12
C GLN A 134 -7.71 6.29 6.60
N PHE A 135 -6.89 5.73 7.49
CA PHE A 135 -7.04 5.86 8.93
C PHE A 135 -6.34 7.14 9.42
N VAL A 136 -7.03 7.94 10.23
CA VAL A 136 -6.49 9.15 10.90
C VAL A 136 -6.21 8.86 12.37
N SER A 137 -7.07 8.08 13.00
CA SER A 137 -6.96 7.64 14.39
C SER A 137 -7.78 6.38 14.62
N ALA A 138 -7.68 5.78 15.82
CA ALA A 138 -8.55 4.69 16.23
C ALA A 138 -10.05 5.02 16.18
N THR A 139 -10.43 6.31 16.13
CA THR A 139 -11.82 6.79 16.14
C THR A 139 -12.24 7.51 14.86
N LYS A 140 -11.35 7.73 13.89
CA LYS A 140 -11.67 8.31 12.58
C LYS A 140 -10.90 7.64 11.46
N ALA A 141 -11.64 7.12 10.48
CA ALA A 141 -11.13 6.69 9.19
C ALA A 141 -12.08 7.06 8.05
N TYR A 142 -11.53 7.07 6.83
CA TYR A 142 -12.26 7.29 5.59
C TYR A 142 -12.23 6.03 4.72
N PHE A 143 -13.28 5.80 3.96
CA PHE A 143 -13.30 4.88 2.82
C PHE A 143 -13.70 5.64 1.56
N PHE A 144 -12.94 5.48 0.47
CA PHE A 144 -13.15 6.14 -0.82
C PHE A 144 -13.83 5.15 -1.81
N ASP A 145 -15.07 5.44 -2.19
CA ASP A 145 -15.87 4.61 -3.12
C ASP A 145 -15.92 5.25 -4.51
N GLY A 146 -15.25 4.62 -5.49
CA GLY A 146 -15.23 5.06 -6.88
C GLY A 146 -16.53 4.79 -7.64
N ASN A 147 -17.29 3.77 -7.22
CA ASN A 147 -18.53 3.34 -7.87
C ASN A 147 -19.72 4.19 -7.41
N ALA A 148 -19.80 4.48 -6.10
CA ALA A 148 -20.84 5.32 -5.52
C ALA A 148 -20.42 6.81 -5.45
N ALA A 149 -19.24 7.17 -5.97
CA ALA A 149 -18.68 8.52 -6.05
C ALA A 149 -18.77 9.31 -4.72
N LYS A 150 -18.23 8.72 -3.63
CA LYS A 150 -18.26 9.34 -2.30
C LYS A 150 -17.14 8.89 -1.38
N ILE A 151 -16.96 9.65 -0.30
CA ILE A 151 -16.21 9.23 0.88
C ILE A 151 -17.21 8.81 1.97
N VAL A 152 -16.98 7.66 2.61
CA VAL A 152 -17.63 7.26 3.87
C VAL A 152 -16.68 7.57 5.03
N ILE A 153 -17.17 8.28 6.04
CA ILE A 153 -16.45 8.56 7.29
C ILE A 153 -16.97 7.57 8.35
N TRP A 154 -16.07 6.92 9.07
CA TRP A 154 -16.43 5.89 10.06
C TRP A 154 -15.48 5.88 11.26
N ASN A 155 -15.91 5.26 12.35
CA ASN A 155 -15.18 5.09 13.60
C ASN A 155 -14.69 3.63 13.75
N PRO A 156 -13.38 3.35 13.62
CA PRO A 156 -12.83 1.99 13.74
C PRO A 156 -12.94 1.36 15.13
N THR A 157 -13.06 2.15 16.20
CA THR A 157 -13.24 1.64 17.57
C THR A 157 -14.68 1.22 17.82
N GLU A 158 -15.64 2.06 17.47
CA GLU A 158 -17.07 1.80 17.67
C GLU A 158 -17.69 0.89 16.60
N MET A 159 -17.05 0.74 15.44
CA MET A 159 -17.61 0.10 14.24
C MET A 159 -18.92 0.78 13.79
N THR A 160 -18.88 2.10 13.66
CA THR A 160 -20.02 2.95 13.27
C THR A 160 -19.69 3.82 12.06
N VAL A 161 -20.67 4.06 11.18
CA VAL A 161 -20.57 5.11 10.15
C VAL A 161 -20.91 6.44 10.80
N THR A 162 -20.03 7.44 10.66
CA THR A 162 -20.14 8.75 11.30
C THR A 162 -20.48 9.88 10.32
N GLY A 163 -20.34 9.65 9.01
CA GLY A 163 -20.79 10.60 7.98
C GLY A 163 -20.40 10.20 6.56
N THR A 164 -20.68 11.07 5.60
CA THR A 164 -20.25 10.93 4.20
C THR A 164 -19.87 12.29 3.60
N ARG A 165 -19.19 12.25 2.45
CA ARG A 165 -18.95 13.42 1.58
C ARG A 165 -19.16 13.01 0.11
N PRO A 166 -19.93 13.78 -0.68
CA PRO A 166 -20.11 13.49 -2.11
C PRO A 166 -18.85 13.81 -2.92
N LEU A 167 -18.67 13.10 -4.03
CA LEU A 167 -17.64 13.36 -5.05
C LEU A 167 -18.28 13.52 -6.45
N ASP A 168 -19.55 13.92 -6.54
CA ASP A 168 -20.32 14.01 -7.80
C ASP A 168 -19.60 14.83 -8.89
N ALA A 169 -18.83 15.86 -8.50
CA ALA A 169 -18.04 16.70 -9.41
C ALA A 169 -16.87 15.96 -10.10
N LEU A 170 -16.54 14.74 -9.68
CA LEU A 170 -15.56 13.84 -10.31
C LEU A 170 -16.20 12.76 -11.19
N VAL A 171 -17.53 12.72 -11.32
CA VAL A 171 -18.22 11.71 -12.14
C VAL A 171 -18.13 12.05 -13.63
N ILE A 172 -17.25 11.35 -14.35
CA ILE A 172 -17.14 11.45 -15.81
C ILE A 172 -18.01 10.35 -16.44
N LYS A 173 -18.96 10.75 -17.30
CA LYS A 173 -19.88 9.83 -17.97
C LYS A 173 -19.13 8.75 -18.77
N ASN A 174 -19.63 7.51 -18.71
CA ASN A 174 -19.08 6.32 -19.36
C ASN A 174 -17.67 5.93 -18.92
N THR A 175 -17.28 6.26 -17.67
CA THR A 175 -15.98 5.87 -17.09
C THR A 175 -16.14 5.20 -15.73
N VAL A 176 -15.13 4.43 -15.33
CA VAL A 176 -14.88 4.00 -13.95
C VAL A 176 -13.87 4.95 -13.33
N MET A 177 -14.24 5.57 -12.21
CA MET A 177 -13.32 6.33 -11.35
C MET A 177 -12.55 5.37 -10.44
N ALA A 178 -11.22 5.50 -10.38
CA ALA A 178 -10.34 4.66 -9.58
C ALA A 178 -9.44 5.53 -8.69
N PHE A 179 -9.18 5.04 -7.47
CA PHE A 179 -8.42 5.75 -6.45
C PHE A 179 -6.99 5.23 -6.28
N SER A 180 -6.09 6.17 -5.99
CA SER A 180 -4.65 5.94 -5.86
C SER A 180 -4.26 4.80 -4.93
N GLY A 181 -3.27 4.00 -5.36
CA GLY A 181 -2.53 3.10 -4.47
C GLY A 181 -1.45 3.78 -3.62
N ALA A 182 -1.09 5.03 -3.95
CA ALA A 182 0.01 5.81 -3.38
C ALA A 182 -0.50 7.17 -2.86
N VAL A 183 -1.27 7.12 -1.77
CA VAL A 183 -1.85 8.28 -1.10
C VAL A 183 -0.79 9.03 -0.29
N VAL A 184 -0.79 10.36 -0.38
CA VAL A 184 0.10 11.21 0.43
C VAL A 184 -0.68 11.77 1.62
N GLN A 185 -0.33 11.36 2.84
CA GLN A 185 -0.75 12.02 4.07
C GLN A 185 0.33 13.01 4.52
N THR A 186 -0.03 14.29 4.72
CA THR A 186 0.92 15.31 5.21
C THR A 186 0.20 16.54 5.76
N GLY A 187 0.75 17.15 6.82
CA GLY A 187 0.25 18.44 7.35
C GLY A 187 -1.21 18.47 7.79
N GLY A 188 -1.78 17.32 8.21
CA GLY A 188 -3.21 17.20 8.52
C GLY A 188 -4.13 17.07 7.29
N GLN A 189 -3.56 16.84 6.10
CA GLN A 189 -4.31 16.59 4.86
C GLN A 189 -4.04 15.18 4.31
N ILE A 190 -5.08 14.56 3.77
CA ILE A 190 -4.98 13.37 2.90
C ILE A 190 -5.10 13.85 1.47
N ILE A 191 -4.12 13.52 0.62
CA ILE A 191 -4.12 13.81 -0.82
C ILE A 191 -4.23 12.49 -1.57
N MET A 192 -5.40 12.26 -2.16
CA MET A 192 -5.78 11.06 -2.90
C MET A 192 -5.87 11.39 -4.40
N PRO A 193 -4.88 10.98 -5.23
CA PRO A 193 -4.98 11.02 -6.68
C PRO A 193 -6.16 10.19 -7.22
N VAL A 194 -6.70 10.63 -8.36
CA VAL A 194 -7.84 10.01 -9.04
C VAL A 194 -7.54 9.85 -10.52
N GLY A 195 -7.83 8.67 -11.05
CA GLY A 195 -7.78 8.36 -12.48
C GLY A 195 -9.10 7.78 -12.98
N TRP A 196 -9.34 7.88 -14.29
CA TRP A 196 -10.53 7.31 -14.93
C TRP A 196 -10.16 6.44 -16.12
N ARG A 197 -10.89 5.33 -16.26
CA ARG A 197 -10.87 4.43 -17.42
C ARG A 197 -12.24 4.46 -18.08
N PRO A 198 -12.37 4.50 -19.41
CA PRO A 198 -13.63 4.20 -20.08
C PRO A 198 -14.21 2.84 -19.63
N LEU A 199 -15.53 2.68 -19.72
CA LEU A 199 -16.19 1.39 -19.45
C LEU A 199 -15.83 0.31 -20.48
N GLU A 200 -15.41 0.71 -21.68
CA GLU A 200 -15.09 -0.17 -22.81
C GLU A 200 -13.74 0.22 -23.42
N GLY A 201 -12.95 -0.78 -23.85
CA GLY A 201 -11.66 -0.58 -24.51
C GLY A 201 -10.46 -0.50 -23.56
N ASN A 202 -9.29 -0.18 -24.14
CA ASN A 202 -7.97 -0.30 -23.51
C ASN A 202 -7.27 1.05 -23.26
N SER A 203 -7.97 2.18 -23.45
CA SER A 203 -7.43 3.52 -23.22
C SER A 203 -7.63 3.99 -21.76
N VAL A 204 -7.07 5.15 -21.41
CA VAL A 204 -7.44 5.89 -20.19
C VAL A 204 -8.00 7.26 -20.54
N THR A 205 -8.87 7.81 -19.70
CA THR A 205 -9.45 9.13 -19.91
C THR A 205 -8.38 10.21 -19.73
N LYS A 206 -8.40 11.25 -20.57
CA LYS A 206 -7.54 12.45 -20.44
C LYS A 206 -8.05 13.38 -19.34
N MET A 207 -8.02 12.88 -18.11
CA MET A 207 -8.24 13.67 -16.90
C MET A 207 -7.32 13.18 -15.78
N ALA A 208 -6.74 14.14 -15.07
CA ALA A 208 -6.10 13.99 -13.77
C ALA A 208 -7.03 14.54 -12.69
N GLY A 209 -7.01 13.94 -11.49
CA GLY A 209 -7.84 14.37 -10.37
C GLY A 209 -7.15 14.24 -9.02
N VAL A 210 -7.58 15.05 -8.06
CA VAL A 210 -7.22 14.96 -6.64
C VAL A 210 -8.46 15.16 -5.78
N VAL A 211 -8.62 14.27 -4.79
CA VAL A 211 -9.43 14.51 -3.60
C VAL A 211 -8.48 14.88 -2.45
N ALA A 212 -8.59 16.11 -1.95
CA ALA A 212 -7.90 16.56 -0.76
C ALA A 212 -8.88 16.59 0.43
N ILE A 213 -8.52 15.99 1.57
CA ILE A 213 -9.33 16.03 2.79
C ILE A 213 -8.54 16.66 3.93
N ASP A 214 -9.11 17.69 4.56
CA ASP A 214 -8.68 18.23 5.84
C ASP A 214 -9.16 17.31 6.98
N THR A 215 -8.24 16.62 7.66
CA THR A 215 -8.62 15.52 8.57
C THR A 215 -9.20 16.00 9.91
N ALA A 216 -8.96 17.26 10.27
CA ALA A 216 -9.53 17.89 11.46
C ALA A 216 -11.01 18.28 11.24
N THR A 217 -11.33 18.86 10.08
CA THR A 217 -12.65 19.45 9.78
C THR A 217 -13.54 18.60 8.87
N ASP A 218 -13.00 17.53 8.28
CA ASP A 218 -13.67 16.73 7.24
C ASP A 218 -14.09 17.57 6.03
N VAL A 219 -13.39 18.67 5.75
CA VAL A 219 -13.57 19.50 4.56
C VAL A 219 -12.86 18.86 3.39
N VAL A 220 -13.61 18.59 2.32
CA VAL A 220 -13.10 18.02 1.07
C VAL A 220 -12.86 19.16 0.07
N SER A 221 -11.80 19.04 -0.71
CA SER A 221 -11.52 19.92 -1.86
C SER A 221 -11.15 19.05 -3.06
N LEU A 222 -11.67 19.42 -4.23
CA LEU A 222 -11.58 18.63 -5.45
C LEU A 222 -10.89 19.46 -6.53
N ALA A 223 -9.87 18.88 -7.17
CA ALA A 223 -9.15 19.51 -8.28
C ALA A 223 -9.05 18.54 -9.45
N THR A 224 -9.06 19.09 -10.67
CA THR A 224 -8.90 18.33 -11.91
C THR A 224 -7.99 19.05 -12.89
N ASP A 225 -7.43 18.29 -13.83
CA ASP A 225 -6.53 18.81 -14.85
C ASP A 225 -6.57 17.95 -16.12
N ASP A 226 -6.84 18.56 -17.27
CA ASP A 226 -7.07 17.87 -18.54
C ASP A 226 -5.78 17.64 -19.34
N ARG A 227 -4.61 18.00 -18.81
CA ARG A 227 -3.32 17.84 -19.53
C ARG A 227 -2.88 16.37 -19.63
N CYS A 228 -3.29 15.51 -18.70
CA CYS A 228 -2.82 14.13 -18.55
C CYS A 228 -3.95 13.11 -18.45
N GLY A 229 -3.61 11.82 -18.31
CA GLY A 229 -4.56 10.76 -18.01
C GLY A 229 -4.05 9.76 -16.98
N TYR A 230 -4.98 9.16 -16.23
CA TYR A 230 -4.72 8.14 -15.20
C TYR A 230 -3.59 8.48 -14.23
N THR A 231 -3.55 9.75 -13.79
CA THR A 231 -2.57 10.25 -12.81
C THR A 231 -2.93 9.73 -11.43
N HIS A 232 -2.36 8.60 -11.07
CA HIS A 232 -2.88 7.70 -10.06
C HIS A 232 -1.84 7.38 -8.97
N ASP A 233 -0.58 7.77 -9.16
CA ASP A 233 0.49 7.61 -8.17
C ASP A 233 1.08 8.97 -7.78
N ALA A 234 1.50 9.14 -6.52
CA ALA A 234 1.99 10.41 -6.00
C ALA A 234 3.17 10.28 -5.03
N ALA A 235 3.99 11.34 -4.98
CA ALA A 235 5.09 11.50 -4.05
C ALA A 235 5.19 12.96 -3.55
N LEU A 236 5.70 13.16 -2.33
CA LEU A 236 5.86 14.49 -1.73
C LEU A 236 7.24 15.08 -2.06
N GLY A 237 7.26 16.29 -2.61
CA GLY A 237 8.47 17.06 -2.86
C GLY A 237 8.97 17.80 -1.61
N THR A 238 10.27 18.09 -1.58
CA THR A 238 10.91 18.94 -0.55
C THR A 238 10.49 20.42 -0.65
N ASP A 239 9.84 20.82 -1.75
CA ASP A 239 9.17 22.12 -1.93
C ASP A 239 7.76 22.18 -1.27
N GLY A 240 7.33 21.08 -0.63
CA GLY A 240 6.01 20.97 -0.01
C GLY A 240 4.86 20.81 -1.01
N LYS A 241 5.15 20.46 -2.27
CA LYS A 241 4.13 20.16 -3.29
C LYS A 241 4.02 18.65 -3.50
N VAL A 242 2.84 18.19 -3.90
CA VAL A 242 2.62 16.77 -4.22
C VAL A 242 2.79 16.59 -5.73
N TYR A 243 3.72 15.74 -6.12
CA TYR A 243 3.97 15.38 -7.51
C TYR A 243 3.11 14.17 -7.82
N ILE A 244 2.40 14.18 -8.95
CA ILE A 244 1.41 13.15 -9.31
C ILE A 244 1.64 12.71 -10.75
N ALA A 245 1.73 11.41 -10.99
CA ALA A 245 2.09 10.84 -12.28
C ALA A 245 1.10 9.80 -12.80
N THR A 246 1.12 9.59 -14.12
CA THR A 246 0.41 8.49 -14.78
C THR A 246 0.96 7.13 -14.32
N GLU A 247 0.13 6.27 -13.72
CA GLU A 247 0.51 4.92 -13.26
C GLU A 247 0.85 3.98 -14.44
N ALA A 248 1.53 2.86 -14.15
CA ALA A 248 1.98 1.91 -15.17
C ALA A 248 0.87 1.37 -16.09
N TYR A 249 -0.39 1.26 -15.65
CA TYR A 249 -1.52 0.94 -16.54
C TYR A 249 -1.77 2.05 -17.58
N GLY A 250 -1.65 3.32 -17.21
CA GLY A 250 -1.78 4.44 -18.15
C GLY A 250 -0.63 4.47 -19.17
N ALA A 251 0.59 4.15 -18.73
CA ALA A 251 1.74 3.98 -19.61
C ALA A 251 1.62 2.77 -20.55
N ALA A 252 1.21 1.62 -20.02
CA ALA A 252 0.91 0.42 -20.81
C ALA A 252 -0.24 0.67 -21.80
N SER A 253 -1.27 1.42 -21.40
CA SER A 253 -2.38 1.87 -22.25
C SER A 253 -1.85 2.69 -23.43
N ARG A 254 -1.07 3.75 -23.18
CA ARG A 254 -0.39 4.53 -24.23
C ARG A 254 0.43 3.66 -25.17
N ARG A 255 1.18 2.69 -24.63
CA ARG A 255 2.02 1.79 -25.44
C ARG A 255 1.22 0.80 -26.29
N VAL A 256 0.05 0.37 -25.83
CA VAL A 256 -0.82 -0.59 -26.54
C VAL A 256 -1.69 0.11 -27.59
N VAL A 257 -2.42 1.17 -27.24
CA VAL A 257 -3.38 1.83 -28.16
C VAL A 257 -2.79 3.04 -28.90
N GLY A 258 -1.55 3.41 -28.61
CA GLY A 258 -0.87 4.51 -29.27
C GLY A 258 -1.51 5.87 -28.98
N ALA A 259 -1.76 6.65 -30.03
CA ALA A 259 -2.11 8.07 -29.92
C ALA A 259 -3.43 8.36 -29.17
N GLU A 260 -4.34 7.39 -29.12
CA GLU A 260 -5.70 7.51 -28.56
C GLU A 260 -5.73 7.59 -27.02
N SER A 261 -4.72 7.02 -26.35
CA SER A 261 -4.55 7.15 -24.90
C SER A 261 -3.60 8.31 -24.59
N PRO A 262 -3.82 9.10 -23.51
CA PRO A 262 -2.96 10.22 -23.10
C PRO A 262 -1.48 9.87 -22.95
N GLU A 263 -0.62 10.87 -23.18
CA GLU A 263 0.81 10.77 -22.85
C GLU A 263 1.01 10.66 -21.32
N PRO A 264 1.81 9.67 -20.84
CA PRO A 264 2.16 9.55 -19.43
C PRO A 264 2.96 10.75 -18.96
N CYS A 265 2.49 11.40 -17.90
CA CYS A 265 3.01 12.71 -17.47
C CYS A 265 3.37 12.75 -15.98
N LEU A 266 4.02 13.85 -15.60
CA LEU A 266 4.15 14.33 -14.23
C LEU A 266 3.46 15.71 -14.09
N LEU A 267 2.50 15.80 -13.17
CA LEU A 267 1.89 17.05 -12.69
C LEU A 267 2.39 17.38 -11.28
N ARG A 268 2.08 18.60 -10.82
CA ARG A 268 2.32 19.07 -9.46
C ARG A 268 1.05 19.69 -8.88
N PHE A 269 0.73 19.35 -7.64
CA PHE A 269 -0.43 19.80 -6.88
C PHE A 269 0.02 20.58 -5.64
N ASP A 270 -0.66 21.67 -5.34
CA ASP A 270 -0.29 22.59 -4.26
C ASP A 270 -1.19 22.42 -3.03
N LEU A 271 -0.59 22.00 -1.90
CA LEU A 271 -1.26 21.81 -0.62
C LEU A 271 -1.90 23.08 -0.03
N GLN A 272 -1.50 24.27 -0.48
CA GLN A 272 -2.00 25.55 0.04
C GLN A 272 -3.18 26.10 -0.79
N THR A 273 -3.10 26.06 -2.12
CA THR A 273 -4.20 26.51 -2.99
C THR A 273 -5.23 25.40 -3.26
N ARG A 274 -4.86 24.14 -3.03
CA ARG A 274 -5.64 22.91 -3.29
C ARG A 274 -6.02 22.72 -4.77
N ASP A 275 -5.16 23.15 -5.69
CA ASP A 275 -5.27 22.90 -7.14
C ASP A 275 -3.91 22.47 -7.73
N PHE A 276 -3.95 21.96 -8.97
CA PHE A 276 -2.77 21.68 -9.79
C PHE A 276 -2.08 22.96 -10.27
N ASP A 277 -0.76 22.95 -10.26
CA ASP A 277 0.08 23.96 -10.90
C ASP A 277 -0.12 23.91 -12.42
N LYS A 278 -0.85 24.89 -12.96
CA LYS A 278 -1.17 25.00 -14.38
C LYS A 278 0.04 25.35 -15.26
N THR A 279 1.20 25.69 -14.66
CA THR A 279 2.48 25.93 -15.35
C THR A 279 3.40 24.71 -15.34
N PHE A 280 3.22 23.77 -14.40
CA PHE A 280 4.01 22.56 -14.29
C PHE A 280 3.41 21.40 -15.10
N TYR A 281 4.17 20.87 -16.06
CA TYR A 281 3.89 19.64 -16.80
C TYR A 281 5.22 19.06 -17.31
N ARG A 282 5.38 17.74 -17.29
CA ARG A 282 6.48 17.01 -17.96
C ARG A 282 5.94 15.70 -18.56
N SER A 283 6.46 15.27 -19.70
CA SER A 283 6.32 13.88 -20.15
C SER A 283 7.21 12.97 -19.29
N LEU A 284 6.72 11.79 -18.88
CA LEU A 284 7.55 10.83 -18.16
C LEU A 284 8.64 10.23 -19.06
N ALA A 285 8.39 10.15 -20.38
CA ALA A 285 9.37 9.66 -21.34
C ALA A 285 10.58 10.60 -21.41
N ASP A 286 10.34 11.92 -21.52
CA ASP A 286 11.40 12.94 -21.55
C ASP A 286 12.30 12.87 -20.29
N LEU A 287 11.70 12.66 -19.11
CA LEU A 287 12.44 12.59 -17.84
C LEU A 287 13.42 11.42 -17.78
N VAL A 288 13.10 10.27 -18.39
CA VAL A 288 13.93 9.05 -18.31
C VAL A 288 14.84 8.82 -19.53
N GLY A 289 14.69 9.62 -20.59
CA GLY A 289 15.43 9.49 -21.86
C GLY A 289 14.70 8.71 -22.97
N GLY A 290 13.39 8.55 -22.86
CA GLY A 290 12.52 7.88 -23.84
C GLY A 290 11.94 6.54 -23.37
N GLY A 291 11.12 5.92 -24.23
CA GLY A 291 10.45 4.64 -23.95
C GLY A 291 9.14 4.77 -23.18
N THR A 292 8.60 3.62 -22.74
CA THR A 292 7.31 3.55 -22.02
C THR A 292 7.54 3.73 -20.53
N ALA A 293 7.40 4.96 -20.04
CA ALA A 293 7.58 5.34 -18.64
C ALA A 293 6.24 5.57 -17.92
N GLY A 294 6.13 5.12 -16.66
CA GLY A 294 4.93 5.22 -15.84
C GLY A 294 5.22 4.98 -14.35
N ALA A 295 4.20 5.23 -13.52
CA ALA A 295 4.23 5.18 -12.06
C ALA A 295 5.19 6.16 -11.37
N LEU A 296 4.87 6.52 -10.13
CA LEU A 296 5.66 7.41 -9.28
C LEU A 296 5.61 6.93 -7.83
N ILE A 297 6.59 6.11 -7.48
CA ILE A 297 6.67 5.41 -6.20
C ILE A 297 7.53 6.27 -5.24
N PRO A 298 7.03 6.75 -4.09
CA PRO A 298 7.87 7.51 -3.16
C PRO A 298 9.06 6.66 -2.69
N SER A 299 10.23 7.28 -2.57
CA SER A 299 11.45 6.61 -2.08
C SER A 299 11.68 6.89 -0.60
N HIS A 300 12.56 6.10 0.03
CA HIS A 300 13.03 6.34 1.40
C HIS A 300 13.84 7.64 1.56
N THR A 301 14.28 8.27 0.46
CA THR A 301 15.02 9.53 0.47
C THR A 301 14.06 10.71 0.21
N PRO A 302 14.00 11.74 1.09
CA PRO A 302 13.10 12.87 0.92
C PRO A 302 13.33 13.64 -0.39
N GLY A 303 12.26 13.94 -1.13
CA GLY A 303 12.32 14.65 -2.40
C GLY A 303 12.73 13.79 -3.61
N THR A 304 12.91 12.48 -3.44
CA THR A 304 13.08 11.53 -4.55
C THR A 304 11.96 10.50 -4.61
N ALA A 305 11.66 10.05 -5.82
CA ALA A 305 10.70 8.98 -6.13
C ALA A 305 11.27 8.07 -7.23
N TYR A 306 10.68 6.90 -7.42
CA TYR A 306 11.02 6.00 -8.52
C TYR A 306 9.97 6.05 -9.63
N VAL A 307 10.45 6.16 -10.88
CA VAL A 307 9.66 5.96 -12.10
C VAL A 307 9.97 4.57 -12.66
N ARG A 308 8.95 3.91 -13.20
CA ARG A 308 9.05 2.57 -13.80
C ARG A 308 9.12 2.73 -15.32
N VAL A 309 10.06 2.04 -15.97
CA VAL A 309 10.20 2.08 -17.43
C VAL A 309 10.23 0.65 -17.97
N LEU A 310 9.39 0.36 -18.95
CA LEU A 310 9.29 -0.96 -19.57
C LEU A 310 10.49 -1.22 -20.50
N ASP A 311 11.17 -2.34 -20.28
CA ASP A 311 12.17 -2.89 -21.18
C ASP A 311 11.52 -3.96 -22.09
N GLU A 312 11.25 -3.57 -23.34
CA GLU A 312 10.61 -4.44 -24.33
C GLU A 312 11.53 -5.57 -24.86
N SER A 313 12.81 -5.60 -24.48
CA SER A 313 13.67 -6.77 -24.69
C SER A 313 13.42 -7.87 -23.67
N ILE A 314 12.91 -7.52 -22.48
CA ILE A 314 12.48 -8.44 -21.42
C ILE A 314 11.00 -8.81 -21.58
N THR A 315 10.16 -7.88 -22.02
CA THR A 315 8.71 -8.11 -22.21
C THR A 315 8.23 -7.44 -23.50
N PRO A 316 8.36 -8.13 -24.65
CA PRO A 316 7.94 -7.60 -25.96
C PRO A 316 6.43 -7.35 -26.02
N VAL A 317 6.03 -6.20 -26.54
CA VAL A 317 4.61 -5.83 -26.70
C VAL A 317 4.13 -6.14 -28.11
N SER A 318 3.35 -7.22 -28.26
CA SER A 318 2.70 -7.60 -29.52
C SER A 318 1.38 -6.84 -29.75
N GLU A 319 0.88 -6.90 -30.98
CA GLU A 319 -0.54 -6.64 -31.24
C GLU A 319 -1.43 -7.53 -30.34
N GLY A 320 -2.60 -7.00 -29.94
CA GLY A 320 -3.52 -7.68 -29.00
C GLY A 320 -3.08 -7.69 -27.53
N SER A 321 -1.90 -7.16 -27.17
CA SER A 321 -1.46 -7.06 -25.77
C SER A 321 -2.44 -6.24 -24.93
N HIS A 322 -2.85 -6.76 -23.77
CA HIS A 322 -3.77 -6.06 -22.86
C HIS A 322 -3.01 -5.21 -21.83
N PRO A 323 -3.35 -3.92 -21.60
CA PRO A 323 -2.56 -3.03 -20.74
C PRO A 323 -2.42 -3.49 -19.28
N ARG A 324 -3.41 -4.19 -18.71
CA ARG A 324 -3.29 -4.73 -17.34
C ARG A 324 -2.24 -5.83 -17.26
N THR A 325 -2.18 -6.69 -18.28
CA THR A 325 -1.18 -7.78 -18.37
C THR A 325 0.22 -7.21 -18.50
N LEU A 326 0.39 -6.12 -19.24
CA LEU A 326 1.67 -5.44 -19.40
C LEU A 326 2.08 -4.67 -18.13
N ALA A 327 1.18 -3.92 -17.50
CA ALA A 327 1.48 -3.14 -16.29
C ALA A 327 1.75 -4.03 -15.06
N SER A 328 1.04 -5.14 -14.90
CA SER A 328 1.23 -6.07 -13.79
C SER A 328 2.24 -7.20 -14.09
N GLY A 329 2.65 -7.37 -15.34
CA GLY A 329 3.72 -8.28 -15.75
C GLY A 329 5.12 -7.72 -15.51
N THR A 330 6.15 -8.57 -15.66
CA THR A 330 7.56 -8.17 -15.53
C THR A 330 8.03 -7.26 -16.68
N GLY A 331 9.32 -6.93 -16.72
CA GLY A 331 9.93 -6.07 -17.73
C GLY A 331 10.13 -4.62 -17.28
N TRP A 332 9.55 -4.19 -16.17
CA TRP A 332 9.69 -2.81 -15.69
C TRP A 332 10.94 -2.63 -14.82
N GLN A 333 11.81 -1.72 -15.27
CA GLN A 333 13.07 -1.30 -14.64
C GLN A 333 12.92 0.04 -13.91
N TRP A 334 13.90 0.41 -13.08
CA TRP A 334 13.78 1.48 -12.08
C TRP A 334 14.64 2.70 -12.43
N TRP A 335 14.05 3.90 -12.39
CA TRP A 335 14.73 5.19 -12.47
C TRP A 335 14.43 5.99 -11.20
N GLU A 336 15.46 6.50 -10.54
CA GLU A 336 15.34 7.41 -9.39
C GLU A 336 15.23 8.85 -9.89
N LEU A 337 14.09 9.48 -9.68
CA LEU A 337 13.75 10.85 -10.06
C LEU A 337 13.89 11.78 -8.86
N LYS A 338 14.72 12.82 -9.02
CA LYS A 338 14.76 13.99 -8.13
C LYS A 338 13.63 14.94 -8.46
N LEU A 339 12.75 15.25 -7.50
CA LEU A 339 11.56 16.06 -7.74
C LEU A 339 11.86 17.57 -7.86
N ASP A 340 12.98 18.02 -7.29
CA ASP A 340 13.47 19.40 -7.34
C ASP A 340 14.19 19.72 -8.65
N THR A 341 15.12 18.86 -9.10
CA THR A 341 15.88 19.06 -10.36
C THR A 341 15.27 18.37 -11.57
N LEU A 342 14.24 17.53 -11.38
CA LEU A 342 13.60 16.69 -12.41
C LEU A 342 14.60 15.80 -13.17
N THR A 343 15.67 15.38 -12.50
CA THR A 343 16.70 14.51 -13.05
C THR A 343 16.40 13.07 -12.68
N ALA A 344 16.19 12.20 -13.67
CA ALA A 344 16.06 10.75 -13.46
C ALA A 344 17.40 10.03 -13.66
N THR A 345 17.65 8.94 -12.93
CA THR A 345 18.85 8.10 -13.05
C THR A 345 18.48 6.62 -12.92
N ARG A 346 18.82 5.79 -13.92
CA ARG A 346 18.53 4.34 -13.91
C ARG A 346 19.25 3.65 -12.75
N LYS A 347 18.51 2.93 -11.90
CA LYS A 347 19.01 2.13 -10.78
C LYS A 347 19.19 0.69 -11.25
N ALA A 348 20.36 0.39 -11.82
CA ALA A 348 20.63 -0.88 -12.49
C ALA A 348 20.66 -2.10 -11.54
N ASP A 349 20.88 -1.86 -10.24
CA ASP A 349 20.94 -2.90 -9.20
C ASP A 349 19.56 -3.43 -8.78
N PHE A 350 18.47 -2.72 -9.12
CA PHE A 350 17.12 -3.20 -8.86
C PHE A 350 16.68 -4.24 -9.89
N PRO A 351 15.95 -5.30 -9.48
CA PRO A 351 15.38 -6.28 -10.39
C PRO A 351 14.30 -5.68 -11.30
N SER A 352 14.16 -6.25 -12.49
CA SER A 352 13.01 -5.99 -13.37
C SER A 352 11.79 -6.75 -12.83
N THR A 353 10.73 -6.02 -12.49
CA THR A 353 9.52 -6.55 -11.80
C THR A 353 8.24 -5.94 -12.39
N SER A 354 7.09 -6.04 -11.72
CA SER A 354 5.84 -5.40 -12.14
C SER A 354 5.91 -3.87 -12.18
N GLY A 355 5.24 -3.27 -13.16
CA GLY A 355 5.13 -1.81 -13.31
C GLY A 355 4.19 -1.21 -12.27
N SER A 356 3.01 -1.80 -12.11
CA SER A 356 2.14 -1.55 -10.95
C SER A 356 2.82 -2.10 -9.69
N VAL A 357 2.89 -1.30 -8.64
CA VAL A 357 3.55 -1.63 -7.37
C VAL A 357 2.70 -1.14 -6.20
N PHE A 358 2.51 -2.01 -5.20
CA PHE A 358 1.95 -1.62 -3.90
C PHE A 358 3.08 -1.50 -2.88
N LEU A 359 3.05 -0.44 -2.06
CA LEU A 359 4.00 -0.21 -0.97
C LEU A 359 3.36 -0.55 0.37
N PHE A 360 4.15 -1.13 1.27
CA PHE A 360 3.73 -1.52 2.61
C PHE A 360 4.86 -1.27 3.61
N GLU A 361 4.58 -0.60 4.72
CA GLU A 361 5.56 -0.44 5.80
C GLU A 361 5.53 -1.64 6.75
N SER A 362 6.70 -2.20 7.05
CA SER A 362 6.94 -3.18 8.13
C SER A 362 7.76 -2.54 9.27
N GLU A 363 8.30 -3.34 10.20
CA GLU A 363 9.02 -2.80 11.37
C GLU A 363 10.23 -1.92 10.99
N ASN A 364 11.01 -2.38 10.01
CA ASN A 364 12.31 -1.81 9.66
C ASN A 364 12.39 -1.31 8.20
N GLN A 365 11.38 -1.59 7.37
CA GLN A 365 11.49 -1.53 5.91
C GLN A 365 10.19 -1.11 5.23
N THR A 366 10.32 -0.42 4.09
CA THR A 366 9.25 -0.32 3.09
C THR A 366 9.36 -1.52 2.14
N LEU A 367 8.38 -2.40 2.17
CA LEU A 367 8.24 -3.55 1.27
C LEU A 367 7.40 -3.18 0.04
N TYR A 368 7.65 -3.85 -1.08
CA TYR A 368 6.88 -3.69 -2.31
C TYR A 368 6.58 -5.02 -3.02
N THR A 369 5.50 -5.06 -3.78
CA THR A 369 5.03 -6.26 -4.49
C THR A 369 5.74 -6.51 -5.83
N GLU A 370 6.17 -7.74 -6.06
CA GLU A 370 6.36 -8.33 -7.39
C GLU A 370 5.34 -9.46 -7.58
N PHE A 371 4.57 -9.42 -8.68
CA PHE A 371 3.65 -10.50 -9.03
C PHE A 371 4.31 -11.56 -9.92
N GLY A 372 4.18 -12.82 -9.52
CA GLY A 372 4.62 -13.97 -10.29
C GLY A 372 3.75 -14.21 -11.52
N ALA A 373 4.34 -14.86 -12.54
CA ALA A 373 3.66 -15.20 -13.78
C ALA A 373 2.33 -15.94 -13.54
N GLY A 374 1.30 -15.60 -14.32
CA GLY A 374 -0.03 -16.20 -14.20
C GLY A 374 -0.73 -15.92 -12.86
N ALA A 375 -0.36 -14.85 -12.14
CA ALA A 375 -0.89 -14.51 -10.81
C ALA A 375 -0.69 -15.60 -9.73
N SER A 376 0.28 -16.49 -9.95
CA SER A 376 0.52 -17.68 -9.12
C SER A 376 1.05 -17.39 -7.71
N SER A 377 1.72 -16.26 -7.53
CA SER A 377 2.36 -15.89 -6.26
C SER A 377 2.73 -14.41 -6.21
N THR A 378 2.99 -13.89 -5.02
CA THR A 378 3.54 -12.53 -4.80
C THR A 378 4.83 -12.63 -3.99
N THR A 379 5.88 -11.96 -4.46
CA THR A 379 7.15 -11.81 -3.72
C THR A 379 7.20 -10.39 -3.15
N PHE A 380 7.42 -10.26 -1.85
CA PHE A 380 7.65 -8.97 -1.20
C PHE A 380 9.13 -8.62 -1.29
N ARG A 381 9.45 -7.38 -1.64
CA ARG A 381 10.82 -6.90 -1.91
C ARG A 381 11.13 -5.62 -1.16
N VAL A 382 12.36 -5.48 -0.66
CA VAL A 382 12.78 -4.32 0.12
C VAL A 382 13.09 -3.13 -0.79
N LEU A 383 12.35 -2.03 -0.66
CA LEU A 383 12.57 -0.82 -1.47
C LEU A 383 13.91 -0.13 -1.14
N GLY A 384 14.36 -0.21 0.12
CA GLY A 384 15.63 0.35 0.59
C GLY A 384 16.88 -0.52 0.35
N ASP A 385 16.72 -1.80 -0.01
CA ASP A 385 17.81 -2.76 -0.22
C ASP A 385 17.73 -3.32 -1.66
N ASN A 386 17.69 -2.41 -2.64
CA ASN A 386 17.69 -2.66 -4.09
C ASN A 386 16.70 -3.75 -4.59
N GLY A 387 15.52 -3.87 -3.97
CA GLY A 387 14.53 -4.88 -4.37
C GLY A 387 14.86 -6.32 -3.99
N LYS A 388 15.77 -6.53 -3.02
CA LYS A 388 16.01 -7.82 -2.36
C LYS A 388 14.71 -8.49 -1.94
N ALA A 389 14.57 -9.78 -2.23
CA ALA A 389 13.38 -10.54 -1.87
C ALA A 389 13.33 -10.88 -0.37
N THR A 390 12.11 -10.90 0.17
CA THR A 390 11.77 -11.27 1.56
C THR A 390 10.75 -12.40 1.53
N VAL A 391 9.54 -12.21 2.05
CA VAL A 391 8.50 -13.24 2.09
C VAL A 391 7.85 -13.44 0.72
N LYS A 392 7.42 -14.68 0.45
CA LYS A 392 6.60 -15.06 -0.71
C LYS A 392 5.27 -15.67 -0.28
N THR A 393 4.19 -15.26 -0.92
CA THR A 393 2.83 -15.80 -0.76
C THR A 393 2.35 -16.51 -2.04
N PRO A 394 1.42 -17.48 -1.94
CA PRO A 394 0.64 -17.95 -3.08
C PRO A 394 -0.40 -16.88 -3.47
N GLY A 395 -0.76 -16.81 -4.76
CA GLY A 395 -1.75 -15.85 -5.27
C GLY A 395 -1.27 -14.38 -5.28
N LEU A 396 -2.22 -13.46 -5.43
CA LEU A 396 -1.98 -12.01 -5.47
C LEU A 396 -2.21 -11.36 -4.11
N SER A 397 -1.16 -10.81 -3.51
CA SER A 397 -1.26 -10.06 -2.25
C SER A 397 -1.41 -8.56 -2.53
N PHE A 398 -2.54 -7.99 -2.10
CA PHE A 398 -2.91 -6.57 -2.32
C PHE A 398 -2.96 -5.74 -1.03
N SER A 399 -2.76 -6.35 0.12
CA SER A 399 -2.71 -5.64 1.40
C SER A 399 -1.82 -6.32 2.45
N PHE A 400 -1.23 -5.49 3.29
CA PHE A 400 -0.29 -5.85 4.33
C PHE A 400 -0.46 -4.87 5.50
N LEU A 401 -0.45 -5.41 6.73
CA LEU A 401 -0.55 -4.61 7.95
C LEU A 401 0.29 -5.23 9.07
N GLN A 402 1.20 -4.47 9.65
CA GLN A 402 1.82 -4.86 10.92
C GLN A 402 0.80 -4.79 12.06
N LEU A 403 0.52 -5.92 12.70
CA LEU A 403 -0.38 -6.04 13.84
C LEU A 403 0.28 -5.59 15.15
N ARG A 404 1.56 -5.93 15.35
CA ARG A 404 2.41 -5.47 16.46
C ARG A 404 3.82 -5.27 15.92
#